data_AF-A0AAN7V2U1-F1
#
_entry.id   AF-A0AAN7V2U1-F1
#
_cell.length_a   1.000
_cell.length_b   1.000
_cell.length_c   1.000
_cell.angle_alpha   90.00
_cell.angle_beta   90.00
_cell.angle_gamma   90.00
#
_symmetry.space_group_name_H-M   'P 1'
#
loop_
_entity.id
_entity.type
_entity.pdbx_description
1 polymer ?
#
loop_
_entity_poly.entity_id
_entity_poly.type
_entity_poly.pdbx_seq_one_letter_code
_entity_poly.pdbx_strand_id
1 'polypeptide(L)'
;MDEDYLDHSGEKSMRDFITAYETLPVLWNTNLTSYKYKNKRKEAMEKLLKYFEKVQPGATVKDLSKKMNSIRVNFRKEMKKVIASKKSGSDPDSVYVPSSWMYCS
;
A
#
# COMPACT_ATOMS: atom_id res chain seq x y z
N MET A 1 -20.19 -26.96 3.18
CA MET A 1 -19.63 -26.36 4.41
C MET A 1 -18.78 -25.21 3.93
N ASP A 2 -19.37 -24.05 4.10
CA ASP A 2 -19.09 -22.80 3.42
C ASP A 2 -17.93 -22.06 4.10
N GLU A 3 -16.79 -21.98 3.42
CA GLU A 3 -15.63 -21.16 3.83
C GLU A 3 -15.43 -19.93 2.92
N ASP A 4 -16.33 -19.70 1.95
CA ASP A 4 -16.24 -18.65 0.93
C ASP A 4 -17.10 -17.40 1.21
N TYR A 5 -17.55 -17.21 2.46
CA TYR A 5 -18.33 -16.04 2.88
C TYR A 5 -17.59 -15.17 3.92
N LEU A 6 -16.27 -15.06 3.80
CA LEU A 6 -15.53 -13.98 4.43
C LEU A 6 -15.59 -12.77 3.48
N ASP A 7 -16.52 -11.87 3.74
CA ASP A 7 -16.65 -10.50 3.22
C ASP A 7 -15.56 -10.03 2.22
N HIS A 8 -15.67 -10.49 0.96
CA HIS A 8 -14.81 -10.06 -0.15
C HIS A 8 -14.93 -8.56 -0.47
N SER A 9 -15.92 -7.87 0.12
CA SER A 9 -16.18 -6.45 -0.09
C SER A 9 -15.06 -5.56 0.49
N GLY A 10 -14.58 -5.92 1.69
CA GLY A 10 -13.48 -5.21 2.34
C GLY A 10 -12.14 -5.40 1.61
N GLU A 11 -11.87 -6.61 1.14
CA GLU A 11 -10.61 -6.94 0.44
C GLU A 11 -10.54 -6.28 -0.94
N LYS A 12 -11.64 -6.30 -1.70
CA LYS A 12 -11.73 -5.58 -2.98
C LYS A 12 -11.55 -4.08 -2.79
N SER A 13 -12.20 -3.50 -1.79
CA SER A 13 -12.09 -2.05 -1.49
C SER A 13 -10.66 -1.67 -1.09
N MET A 14 -9.96 -2.55 -0.36
CA MET A 14 -8.55 -2.36 0.01
C MET A 14 -7.63 -2.47 -1.22
N ARG A 15 -7.88 -3.42 -2.14
CA ARG A 15 -7.13 -3.51 -3.41
C ARG A 15 -7.31 -2.25 -4.26
N ASP A 16 -8.56 -1.81 -4.45
CA ASP A 16 -8.88 -0.56 -5.18
C ASP A 16 -8.16 0.64 -4.55
N PHE A 17 -8.09 0.71 -3.21
CA PHE A 17 -7.33 1.73 -2.49
C PHE A 17 -5.83 1.67 -2.79
N ILE A 18 -5.21 0.49 -2.78
CA ILE A 18 -3.76 0.39 -3.02
C ILE A 18 -3.44 0.71 -4.48
N THR A 19 -4.24 0.25 -5.44
CA THR A 19 -4.08 0.61 -6.85
C THR A 19 -4.21 2.12 -7.06
N ALA A 20 -5.22 2.76 -6.45
CA ALA A 20 -5.34 4.22 -6.48
C ALA A 20 -4.13 4.91 -5.83
N TYR A 21 -3.61 4.38 -4.72
CA TYR A 21 -2.42 4.92 -4.07
C TYR A 21 -1.15 4.84 -4.95
N GLU A 22 -0.96 3.73 -5.67
CA GLU A 22 0.17 3.53 -6.58
C GLU A 22 0.16 4.52 -7.75
N THR A 23 -1.03 4.79 -8.32
CA THR A 23 -1.20 5.77 -9.41
C THR A 23 -1.00 7.23 -8.99
N LEU A 24 -0.83 7.51 -7.70
CA LEU A 24 -0.66 8.85 -7.14
C LEU A 24 0.77 9.09 -6.61
N PRO A 25 1.79 9.18 -7.49
CA PRO A 25 3.18 9.35 -7.06
C PRO A 25 3.42 10.68 -6.34
N VAL A 26 2.53 11.68 -6.48
CA VAL A 26 2.58 12.92 -5.69
C VAL A 26 2.48 12.70 -4.17
N LEU A 27 1.94 11.56 -3.73
CA LEU A 27 1.78 11.23 -2.31
C LEU A 27 3.02 10.57 -1.70
N TRP A 28 3.80 9.83 -2.49
CA TRP A 28 4.87 8.96 -1.99
C TRP A 28 6.23 9.18 -2.66
N ASN A 29 6.28 9.74 -3.85
CA ASN A 29 7.51 10.04 -4.57
C ASN A 29 8.01 11.45 -4.21
N THR A 30 9.01 11.50 -3.35
CA THR A 30 9.67 12.75 -2.91
C THR A 30 10.53 13.39 -3.99
N ASN A 31 10.87 12.66 -5.06
CA ASN A 31 11.69 13.16 -6.17
C ASN A 31 10.86 13.92 -7.22
N LEU A 32 9.52 13.84 -7.17
CA LEU A 32 8.68 14.64 -8.06
C LEU A 32 8.68 16.10 -7.62
N THR A 33 8.90 17.01 -8.57
CA THR A 33 8.63 18.46 -8.39
C THR A 33 7.19 18.70 -7.92
N SER A 34 6.27 17.83 -8.35
CA SER A 34 4.87 17.80 -7.89
C SER A 34 4.69 17.59 -6.39
N TYR A 35 5.64 16.93 -5.71
CA TYR A 35 5.63 16.74 -4.26
C TYR A 35 5.71 18.07 -3.49
N LYS A 36 6.35 19.10 -4.08
CA LYS A 36 6.40 20.46 -3.51
C LYS A 36 5.08 21.21 -3.62
N TYR A 37 4.20 20.86 -4.56
CA TYR A 37 2.93 21.58 -4.75
C TYR A 37 1.87 21.06 -3.77
N LYS A 38 1.64 21.83 -2.68
CA LYS A 38 0.62 21.55 -1.66
C LYS A 38 -0.77 21.30 -2.26
N ASN A 39 -1.15 22.02 -3.31
CA ASN A 39 -2.47 21.88 -3.95
C ASN A 39 -2.66 20.49 -4.59
N LYS A 40 -1.67 20.01 -5.37
CA LYS A 40 -1.73 18.69 -5.99
C LYS A 40 -1.72 17.57 -4.97
N ARG A 41 -1.00 17.75 -3.86
CA ARG A 41 -0.99 16.79 -2.75
C ARG A 41 -2.35 16.72 -2.04
N LYS A 42 -2.99 17.86 -1.81
CA LYS A 42 -4.32 17.93 -1.21
C LYS A 42 -5.35 17.21 -2.10
N GLU A 43 -5.35 17.52 -3.40
CA GLU A 43 -6.26 16.89 -4.37
C GLU A 43 -6.07 15.36 -4.41
N ALA A 44 -4.82 14.89 -4.41
CA ALA A 44 -4.53 13.46 -4.37
C ALA A 44 -4.95 12.80 -3.05
N MET A 45 -4.76 13.47 -1.90
CA MET A 45 -5.24 12.97 -0.61
C MET A 45 -6.76 12.89 -0.54
N GLU A 46 -7.47 13.89 -1.06
CA GLU A 46 -8.94 13.90 -1.13
C GLU A 46 -9.47 12.79 -2.04
N LYS A 47 -8.84 12.58 -3.21
CA LYS A 47 -9.15 11.45 -4.10
C LYS A 47 -8.98 10.13 -3.38
N LEU A 48 -7.84 9.93 -2.72
CA LEU A 48 -7.53 8.69 -2.01
C LEU A 48 -8.46 8.46 -0.81
N LEU A 49 -8.86 9.52 -0.12
CA LEU A 49 -9.79 9.44 1.01
C LEU A 49 -11.14 8.85 0.60
N LYS A 50 -11.66 9.19 -0.59
CA LYS A 50 -12.92 8.61 -1.11
C LYS A 50 -12.86 7.10 -1.31
N TYR A 51 -11.68 6.56 -1.65
CA TYR A 51 -11.49 5.10 -1.71
C TYR A 51 -11.36 4.51 -0.31
N PHE A 52 -10.65 5.21 0.58
CA PHE A 52 -10.45 4.77 1.95
C PHE A 52 -11.75 4.78 2.77
N GLU A 53 -12.66 5.72 2.53
CA GLU A 53 -13.99 5.77 3.15
C GLU A 53 -14.85 4.55 2.81
N LYS A 54 -14.63 3.91 1.65
CA LYS A 54 -15.31 2.64 1.30
C LYS A 54 -14.80 1.47 2.14
N VAL A 55 -13.54 1.52 2.55
CA VAL A 55 -12.91 0.50 3.42
C VAL A 55 -13.24 0.78 4.88
N GLN A 56 -13.18 2.05 5.28
CA GLN A 56 -13.42 2.50 6.64
C GLN A 56 -14.31 3.75 6.61
N PRO A 57 -15.64 3.59 6.79
CA PRO A 57 -16.55 4.71 6.79
C PRO A 57 -16.23 5.68 7.94
N GLY A 58 -16.20 6.99 7.65
CA GLY A 58 -15.84 8.03 8.61
C GLY A 58 -14.33 8.19 8.86
N ALA A 59 -13.48 7.54 8.06
CA ALA A 59 -12.05 7.72 8.15
C ALA A 59 -11.62 9.17 7.89
N THR A 60 -10.69 9.67 8.70
CA THR A 60 -10.14 11.01 8.52
C THR A 60 -8.84 10.99 7.70
N VAL A 61 -8.39 12.16 7.23
CA VAL A 61 -7.06 12.33 6.60
C VAL A 61 -5.92 11.85 7.52
N LYS A 62 -6.12 11.89 8.84
CA LYS A 62 -5.16 11.38 9.83
C LYS A 62 -5.09 9.86 9.80
N ASP A 63 -6.23 9.19 9.72
CA ASP A 63 -6.31 7.72 9.61
C ASP A 63 -5.72 7.24 8.29
N LEU A 64 -6.05 7.93 7.20
CA LEU A 64 -5.44 7.71 5.89
C LEU A 64 -3.92 7.82 5.96
N SER A 65 -3.41 8.89 6.58
CA SER A 65 -1.97 9.10 6.74
C SER A 65 -1.30 7.99 7.57
N LYS A 66 -1.97 7.54 8.63
CA LYS A 66 -1.50 6.41 9.47
C LYS A 66 -1.47 5.11 8.67
N LYS A 67 -2.51 4.83 7.88
CA LYS A 67 -2.58 3.65 7.00
C LYS A 67 -1.48 3.68 5.95
N MET A 68 -1.31 4.80 5.25
CA MET A 68 -0.23 5.01 4.29
C MET A 68 1.15 4.80 4.91
N ASN A 69 1.37 5.32 6.12
CA ASN A 69 2.63 5.10 6.83
C ASN A 69 2.84 3.62 7.19
N SER A 70 1.79 2.94 7.67
CA SER A 70 1.85 1.50 7.93
C SER A 70 2.24 0.71 6.69
N ILE A 71 1.62 1.00 5.54
CA ILE A 71 1.94 0.36 4.25
C ILE A 71 3.41 0.62 3.88
N ARG A 72 3.89 1.86 3.98
CA ARG A 72 5.30 2.19 3.69
C ARG A 72 6.28 1.46 4.60
N VAL A 73 5.97 1.39 5.90
CA VAL A 73 6.81 0.71 6.88
C VAL A 73 6.84 -0.79 6.59
N ASN A 74 5.69 -1.41 6.32
CA ASN A 74 5.60 -2.82 5.97
C ASN A 74 6.38 -3.11 4.68
N PHE A 75 6.13 -2.34 3.62
CA PHE A 75 6.84 -2.46 2.35
C PHE A 75 8.36 -2.34 2.51
N ARG A 76 8.84 -1.35 3.29
CA ARG A 76 10.29 -1.20 3.57
C ARG A 76 10.85 -2.37 4.37
N LYS A 77 10.10 -2.93 5.33
CA LYS A 77 10.52 -4.13 6.08
C LYS A 77 10.65 -5.33 5.15
N GLU A 78 9.66 -5.56 4.30
CA GLU A 78 9.68 -6.64 3.31
C GLU A 78 10.82 -6.46 2.30
N MET A 79 11.02 -5.25 1.78
CA MET A 79 12.16 -4.94 0.91
C MET A 79 13.50 -5.16 1.59
N LYS A 80 13.65 -4.82 2.88
CA LYS A 80 14.87 -5.13 3.63
C LYS A 80 15.13 -6.62 3.75
N LYS A 81 14.08 -7.45 3.97
CA LYS A 81 14.21 -8.91 3.98
C LYS A 81 14.67 -9.46 2.63
N VAL A 82 14.08 -8.96 1.54
CA VAL A 82 14.47 -9.34 0.16
C VAL A 82 15.92 -8.96 -0.12
N ILE A 83 16.34 -7.74 0.23
CA ILE A 83 17.72 -7.29 0.06
C ILE A 83 18.68 -8.11 0.94
N ALA A 84 18.30 -8.40 2.19
CA ALA A 84 19.11 -9.22 3.10
C ALA A 84 19.28 -10.64 2.57
N SER A 85 18.21 -11.28 2.08
CA SER A 85 18.23 -12.59 1.43
C SER A 85 19.13 -12.59 0.19
N LYS A 86 19.07 -11.55 -0.65
CA LYS A 86 19.95 -11.41 -1.82
C LYS A 86 21.42 -11.19 -1.46
N LYS A 87 21.70 -10.55 -0.31
CA LYS A 87 23.07 -10.25 0.14
C LYS A 87 23.74 -11.42 0.87
N SER A 88 22.97 -12.35 1.43
CA SER A 88 23.52 -13.45 2.23
C SER A 88 24.06 -14.63 1.43
N GLY A 89 23.88 -14.69 0.10
CA GLY A 89 24.60 -15.65 -0.76
C GLY A 89 24.45 -17.15 -0.41
N SER A 90 23.49 -17.51 0.44
CA SER A 90 23.17 -18.89 0.78
C SER A 90 21.89 -19.29 0.06
N ASP A 91 22.06 -20.18 -0.91
CA ASP A 91 21.07 -20.85 -1.74
C ASP A 91 20.36 -20.03 -2.84
N PRO A 92 20.62 -20.33 -4.14
CA PRO A 92 19.86 -19.76 -5.25
C PRO A 92 18.38 -20.21 -5.30
N ASP A 93 17.99 -21.19 -4.48
CA ASP A 93 16.61 -21.69 -4.32
C ASP A 93 15.85 -21.04 -3.14
N SER A 94 16.53 -20.26 -2.28
CA SER A 94 15.96 -19.64 -1.07
C SER A 94 15.73 -18.12 -1.24
N VAL A 95 15.27 -17.71 -2.43
CA VAL A 95 14.79 -16.34 -2.61
C VAL A 95 13.55 -16.18 -1.76
N TYR A 96 13.63 -15.41 -0.68
CA TYR A 96 12.47 -15.07 0.14
C TYR A 96 11.41 -14.42 -0.75
N VAL A 97 10.36 -15.18 -1.07
CA VAL A 97 9.16 -14.66 -1.73
C VAL A 97 8.34 -14.00 -0.64
N PRO A 98 8.17 -12.66 -0.66
CA PRO A 98 7.37 -11.99 0.35
C PRO A 98 5.93 -12.47 0.28
N SER A 99 5.44 -13.10 1.35
CA SER A 99 4.11 -13.73 1.42
C SER A 99 2.96 -12.75 1.68
N SER A 100 3.22 -11.44 1.80
CA SER A 100 2.20 -10.47 2.21
C SER A 100 1.60 -9.69 1.04
N TRP A 101 0.58 -10.33 0.45
CA TRP A 101 -0.68 -9.79 -0.10
C TRP A 101 -0.70 -8.82 -1.30
N MET A 102 0.35 -8.71 -2.11
CA MET A 102 0.24 -8.07 -3.43
C MET A 102 0.85 -8.89 -4.58
N TYR A 103 0.85 -10.22 -4.46
CA TYR A 103 1.12 -11.14 -5.57
C TYR A 103 0.39 -12.46 -5.31
N CYS A 104 -0.90 -12.48 -5.59
CA CYS A 104 -1.53 -13.61 -6.26
C CYS A 104 -2.53 -13.01 -7.24
N SER A 105 -2.16 -13.21 -8.51
CA SER A 105 -2.92 -12.95 -9.72
C SER A 105 -4.27 -13.66 -9.71
#